data_AF-A0A961QSR5-F1
#
_entry.id   AF-A0A961QSR5-F1
#
_cell.length_a   1.000
_cell.length_b   1.000
_cell.length_c   1.000
_cell.angle_alpha   90.00
_cell.angle_beta   90.00
_cell.angle_gamma   90.00
#
_symmetry.space_group_name_H-M   'P 1'
#
loop_
_entity.id
_entity.type
_entity.pdbx_description
1 polymer ?
#
loop_
_entity_poly.entity_id
_entity_poly.type
_entity_poly.pdbx_seq_one_letter_code
_entity_poly.pdbx_strand_id
1 'polypeptide(L)'
;FHYIRFPDPETLARIVEVHFPGIKASLVRSALTQFFEIRETPGLKKKPSTSEVLDWLKLLLAEDLAPEDLRRDTASALPQLHGALLKNEQDVHLFERLAFIARSRRS
;
A
#
# COMPACT_ATOMS: atom_id res chain seq x y z
N PHE A 1 1.88 28.05 2.10
CA PHE A 1 1.33 26.71 1.81
C PHE A 1 0.68 26.18 3.08
N HIS A 2 -0.61 25.83 3.04
CA HIS A 2 -1.23 25.13 4.17
C HIS A 2 -0.80 23.67 4.12
N TYR A 3 -0.12 23.22 5.18
CA TYR A 3 0.24 21.82 5.35
C TYR A 3 -0.99 21.07 5.83
N ILE A 4 -1.65 20.34 4.93
CA ILE A 4 -2.69 19.39 5.32
C ILE A 4 -1.95 18.14 5.81
N ARG A 5 -2.11 17.84 7.10
CA ARG A 5 -1.59 16.60 7.68
C ARG A 5 -2.24 15.43 6.95
N PHE A 6 -1.43 14.45 6.56
CA PHE A 6 -1.96 13.21 6.02
C PHE A 6 -2.86 12.52 7.06
N PRO A 7 -4.03 11.97 6.68
CA PRO A 7 -4.94 11.34 7.62
C PRO A 7 -4.27 10.20 8.39
N ASP A 8 -4.59 10.11 9.68
CA ASP A 8 -4.27 8.93 10.49
C ASP A 8 -5.05 7.70 10.00
N PRO A 9 -4.69 6.48 10.45
CA PRO A 9 -5.35 5.26 10.00
C PRO A 9 -6.87 5.24 10.20
N GLU A 10 -7.37 5.80 11.30
CA GLU A 10 -8.81 5.85 11.60
C GLU A 10 -9.56 6.79 10.65
N THR A 11 -8.97 7.94 10.36
CA THR A 11 -9.51 8.91 9.41
C THR A 11 -9.46 8.37 7.99
N LEU A 12 -8.38 7.70 7.61
CA LEU A 12 -8.25 7.09 6.29
C LEU A 12 -9.25 5.93 6.11
N ALA A 13 -9.50 5.13 7.15
CA ALA A 13 -10.53 4.09 7.12
C ALA A 13 -11.94 4.67 6.91
N ARG A 14 -12.27 5.80 7.57
CA ARG A 14 -13.53 6.51 7.34
C ARG A 14 -13.66 7.05 5.91
N ILE A 15 -12.58 7.56 5.34
CA ILE A 15 -12.55 7.95 3.92
C ILE A 15 -12.83 6.73 3.04
N VAL A 16 -12.14 5.62 3.29
CA VAL A 16 -12.35 4.36 2.54
C VAL A 16 -13.81 3.90 2.58
N GLU A 17 -14.47 3.92 3.75
CA GLU A 17 -15.87 3.52 3.88
C GLU A 17 -16.82 4.38 3.02
N VAL A 18 -16.57 5.69 2.92
CA VAL A 18 -17.38 6.58 2.07
C VAL A 18 -17.20 6.25 0.59
N HIS A 19 -16.00 5.85 0.17
CA HIS A 19 -15.69 5.52 -1.22
C HIS A 19 -16.08 4.09 -1.62
N PHE A 20 -16.07 3.16 -0.66
CA PHE A 20 -16.33 1.73 -0.87
C PHE A 20 -17.31 1.19 0.18
N PRO A 21 -18.61 1.58 0.13
CA PRO A 21 -19.57 1.17 1.13
C PRO A 21 -19.71 -0.36 1.20
N GLY A 22 -19.64 -0.92 2.41
CA GLY A 22 -19.78 -2.37 2.64
C GLY A 22 -18.56 -3.21 2.30
N ILE A 23 -17.39 -2.58 2.09
CA ILE A 23 -16.13 -3.30 1.96
C ILE A 23 -15.81 -4.10 3.23
N LYS A 24 -15.26 -5.31 3.08
CA LYS A 24 -14.89 -6.14 4.23
C LYS A 24 -13.84 -5.42 5.09
N ALA A 25 -14.15 -5.23 6.38
CA ALA A 25 -13.25 -4.54 7.32
C ALA A 25 -11.85 -5.20 7.42
N SER A 26 -11.78 -6.53 7.27
CA SER A 26 -10.51 -7.28 7.22
C SER A 26 -9.67 -6.90 6.01
N LEU A 27 -10.29 -6.68 4.84
CA LEU A 27 -9.61 -6.25 3.62
C LEU A 27 -9.06 -4.84 3.79
N VAL A 28 -9.89 -3.91 4.28
CA VAL A 28 -9.47 -2.53 4.57
C VAL A 28 -8.29 -2.51 5.53
N ARG A 29 -8.37 -3.26 6.64
CA ARG A 29 -7.30 -3.32 7.63
C ARG A 29 -5.99 -3.83 7.02
N SER A 30 -6.03 -4.93 6.26
CA SER A 30 -4.85 -5.51 5.62
C SER A 30 -4.25 -4.57 4.57
N ALA A 31 -5.09 -3.93 3.75
CA ALA A 31 -4.66 -2.98 2.74
C ALA A 31 -4.05 -1.72 3.37
N LEU A 32 -4.73 -1.09 4.34
CA LEU A 32 -4.22 0.12 4.99
C LEU A 32 -2.92 -0.15 5.75
N THR A 33 -2.77 -1.31 6.40
CA THR A 33 -1.51 -1.69 7.04
C THR A 33 -0.36 -1.68 6.04
N GLN A 34 -0.52 -2.35 4.89
CA GLN A 34 0.51 -2.37 3.85
C GLN A 34 0.77 -1.01 3.22
N PHE A 35 -0.28 -0.21 3.02
CA PHE A 35 -0.17 1.14 2.52
C PHE A 35 0.69 2.02 3.44
N PHE A 36 0.47 1.97 4.75
CA PHE A 36 1.26 2.76 5.70
C PHE A 36 2.72 2.28 5.76
N GLU A 37 2.98 0.97 5.70
CA GLU A 37 4.34 0.44 5.62
C GLU A 37 5.10 0.99 4.39
N ILE A 38 4.44 1.02 3.24
CA ILE A 38 5.03 1.57 2.00
C ILE A 38 5.24 3.07 2.15
N ARG A 39 4.22 3.79 2.61
CA ARG A 39 4.25 5.24 2.77
C ARG A 39 5.35 5.72 3.73
N GLU A 40 5.62 4.93 4.76
CA GLU A 40 6.63 5.23 5.78
C GLU A 40 8.01 4.60 5.47
N THR A 41 8.16 3.95 4.31
CA THR A 41 9.46 3.43 3.88
C THR A 41 10.48 4.57 3.71
N PRO A 42 11.63 4.53 4.41
CA PRO A 42 12.66 5.55 4.28
C PRO A 42 13.25 5.60 2.87
N GLY A 43 13.52 6.81 2.38
CA GLY A 43 14.12 7.03 1.06
C GLY A 43 13.12 7.11 -0.10
N LEU A 44 11.82 6.96 0.17
CA LEU A 44 10.78 7.14 -0.83
C LEU A 44 10.72 8.60 -1.31
N LYS A 45 10.79 8.82 -2.62
CA LYS A 45 10.79 10.20 -3.17
C LYS A 45 9.44 10.88 -3.03
N LYS A 46 8.36 10.14 -3.30
CA LYS A 46 6.99 10.65 -3.15
C LYS A 46 6.16 9.67 -2.34
N LYS A 47 5.66 10.13 -1.20
CA LYS A 47 4.76 9.35 -0.34
C LYS A 47 3.37 9.18 -1.00
N PRO A 48 2.87 7.94 -1.23
CA PRO A 48 1.56 7.70 -1.81
C PRO A 48 0.43 8.32 -1.00
N SER A 49 -0.46 9.07 -1.65
CA SER A 49 -1.55 9.88 -1.11
C SER A 49 -2.84 9.09 -0.87
N THR A 50 -3.86 9.78 -0.35
CA THR A 50 -5.22 9.24 -0.20
C THR A 50 -5.79 8.77 -1.53
N SER A 51 -5.57 9.49 -2.63
CA SER A 51 -6.04 9.08 -3.96
C SER A 51 -5.38 7.78 -4.42
N GLU A 52 -4.06 7.65 -4.21
CA GLU A 52 -3.32 6.45 -4.62
C GLU A 52 -3.77 5.18 -3.84
N VAL A 53 -4.13 5.28 -2.55
CA VAL A 53 -4.71 4.13 -1.82
C VAL A 53 -6.13 3.80 -2.25
N LEU A 54 -6.95 4.80 -2.57
CA LEU A 54 -8.31 4.57 -3.08
C LEU A 54 -8.27 3.89 -4.45
N ASP A 55 -7.40 4.36 -5.35
CA ASP A 55 -7.19 3.72 -6.66
C ASP A 55 -6.71 2.28 -6.51
N TRP A 56 -5.80 2.02 -5.56
CA TRP A 56 -5.32 0.67 -5.28
C TRP A 56 -6.43 -0.24 -4.75
N LEU A 57 -7.22 0.20 -3.77
CA LEU A 57 -8.38 -0.54 -3.26
C LEU A 57 -9.40 -0.87 -4.35
N LYS A 58 -9.66 0.08 -5.26
CA LYS A 58 -10.55 -0.15 -6.41
C LYS A 58 -10.06 -1.29 -7.30
N LEU A 59 -8.74 -1.37 -7.54
CA LEU A 59 -8.15 -2.46 -8.32
C LEU A 59 -8.24 -3.79 -7.58
N LEU A 60 -7.95 -3.81 -6.26
CA LEU A 60 -8.07 -5.03 -5.46
C LEU A 60 -9.49 -5.61 -5.52
N LEU A 61 -10.51 -4.74 -5.44
CA LEU A 61 -11.91 -5.14 -5.55
C LEU A 61 -12.29 -5.61 -6.96
N ALA A 62 -11.73 -4.99 -8.01
CA ALA A 62 -11.97 -5.38 -9.39
C ALA A 62 -11.42 -6.78 -9.71
N GLU A 63 -10.34 -7.16 -9.05
CA GLU A 63 -9.70 -8.49 -9.16
C GLU A 63 -10.28 -9.53 -8.17
N ASP A 64 -11.35 -9.19 -7.43
CA ASP A 64 -11.99 -10.03 -6.39
C ASP A 64 -11.00 -10.58 -5.33
N LEU A 65 -9.98 -9.78 -4.99
CA LEU A 65 -8.92 -10.21 -4.07
C LEU A 65 -9.40 -10.21 -2.61
N ALA A 66 -9.12 -11.31 -1.91
CA ALA A 66 -9.37 -11.48 -0.50
C ALA A 66 -8.19 -10.94 0.35
N PRO A 67 -8.40 -10.68 1.66
CA PRO A 67 -7.32 -10.27 2.56
C PRO A 67 -6.12 -11.23 2.57
N GLU A 68 -6.36 -12.52 2.32
CA GLU A 68 -5.35 -13.58 2.25
C GLU A 68 -4.46 -13.45 1.02
N ASP A 69 -4.99 -12.92 -0.08
CA ASP A 69 -4.24 -12.65 -1.32
C ASP A 69 -3.35 -11.42 -1.17
N LEU A 70 -3.67 -10.54 -0.24
CA LEU A 70 -2.84 -9.39 0.11
C LEU A 70 -1.60 -9.77 0.93
N ARG A 71 -1.48 -11.01 1.40
CA ARG A 71 -0.26 -11.44 2.11
C ARG A 71 0.93 -11.34 1.16
N ARG A 72 1.96 -10.57 1.57
CA ARG A 72 3.20 -10.50 0.82
C ARG A 72 3.88 -11.87 0.83
N ASP A 73 4.18 -12.37 -0.37
CA ASP A 73 5.11 -13.48 -0.48
C ASP A 73 6.50 -12.99 -0.02
N THR A 74 7.20 -13.79 0.79
CA THR A 74 8.56 -13.49 1.27
C THR A 74 9.55 -13.17 0.15
N ALA A 75 9.25 -13.59 -1.09
CA ALA A 75 10.02 -13.28 -2.28
C ALA A 75 9.82 -11.85 -2.82
N SER A 76 8.66 -11.21 -2.59
CA SER A 76 8.32 -9.87 -3.09
C SER A 76 8.21 -8.84 -1.97
N ALA A 77 8.99 -7.75 -2.04
CA ALA A 77 8.84 -6.63 -1.11
C ALA A 77 7.63 -5.74 -1.44
N LEU A 78 7.04 -5.87 -2.63
CA LEU A 78 5.96 -5.03 -3.10
C LEU A 78 4.62 -5.77 -3.04
N PRO A 79 3.52 -5.09 -2.66
CA PRO A 79 2.19 -5.67 -2.69
C PRO A 79 1.74 -5.93 -4.14
N GLN A 80 0.70 -6.75 -4.28
CA GLN A 80 -0.01 -6.88 -5.55
C GLN A 80 -0.52 -5.51 -6.01
N LEU A 81 -0.48 -5.25 -7.32
CA LEU A 81 -0.97 -4.00 -7.93
C LEU A 81 -0.29 -2.72 -7.39
N HIS A 82 0.96 -2.82 -6.92
CA HIS A 82 1.71 -1.70 -6.33
C HIS A 82 1.89 -0.49 -7.27
N GLY A 83 1.73 -0.63 -8.59
CA GLY A 83 1.75 0.50 -9.53
C GLY A 83 0.65 1.54 -9.29
N ALA A 84 -0.39 1.18 -8.52
CA ALA A 84 -1.36 2.15 -8.02
C ALA A 84 -0.76 3.05 -6.92
N LEU A 85 0.11 2.50 -6.08
CA LEU A 85 0.77 3.18 -4.96
C LEU A 85 2.05 3.90 -5.39
N LEU A 86 2.86 3.27 -6.24
CA LEU A 86 4.15 3.77 -6.66
C LEU A 86 4.09 4.17 -8.13
N LYS A 87 4.11 5.48 -8.40
CA LYS A 87 4.04 6.04 -9.76
C LYS A 87 5.38 6.27 -10.43
N ASN A 88 6.49 5.95 -9.76
CA ASN A 88 7.82 6.12 -10.31
C ASN A 88 8.65 4.84 -10.16
N GLU A 89 9.46 4.55 -11.18
CA GLU A 89 10.30 3.36 -11.23
C GLU A 89 11.40 3.36 -10.18
N GLN A 90 11.83 4.53 -9.70
CA GLN A 90 12.93 4.62 -8.73
C GLN A 90 12.52 4.10 -7.35
N ASP A 91 11.29 4.38 -6.94
CA ASP A 91 10.69 3.87 -5.71
C ASP A 91 10.46 2.37 -5.84
N VAL A 92 10.01 1.87 -7.01
CA VAL A 92 9.92 0.42 -7.27
C VAL A 92 11.28 -0.26 -7.10
N HIS A 93 12.33 0.26 -7.75
CA HIS A 93 13.70 -0.25 -7.61
C HIS A 93 14.24 -0.17 -6.17
N LEU A 94 13.81 0.81 -5.36
CA LEU A 94 14.18 0.87 -3.94
C LEU A 94 13.66 -0.37 -3.21
N PHE A 95 12.38 -0.72 -3.38
CA PHE A 95 11.81 -1.92 -2.75
C PHE A 95 12.46 -3.21 -3.25
N GLU A 96 12.77 -3.31 -4.54
CA GLU A 96 13.48 -4.48 -5.09
C GLU A 96 14.87 -4.67 -4.47
N ARG A 97 15.63 -3.58 -4.29
CA ARG A 97 16.93 -3.62 -3.58
C ARG A 97 16.77 -4.05 -2.12
N LEU A 98 15.77 -3.52 -1.42
CA LEU A 98 15.47 -3.91 -0.03
C LEU A 98 15.12 -5.40 0.06
N ALA A 99 14.32 -5.91 -0.88
CA ALA A 99 13.97 -7.32 -0.97
C ALA A 99 15.21 -8.20 -1.16
N PHE A 100 16.11 -7.79 -2.07
CA PHE A 100 17.34 -8.52 -2.36
C PHE A 100 18.24 -8.63 -1.12
N ILE A 101 18.44 -7.54 -0.38
CA ILE A 101 19.23 -7.52 0.87
C ILE A 101 18.58 -8.40 1.95
N ALA A 102 17.25 -8.37 2.06
CA ALA A 102 16.53 -9.20 3.04
C ALA A 102 16.59 -10.70 2.71
N ARG A 103 16.76 -11.07 1.43
CA ARG A 103 16.99 -12.45 1.00
C ARG A 103 18.42 -12.90 1.26
N SER A 104 19.42 -12.08 0.93
CA SER A 104 20.83 -12.44 1.13
C SER A 104 21.24 -12.60 2.60
N ARG A 105 20.50 -11.99 3.54
CA ARG A 105 20.69 -12.19 4.98
C ARG A 105 20.10 -13.48 5.54
N ARG A 106 19.28 -14.21 4.75
CA ARG A 106 18.62 -15.45 5.15
C ARG A 106 19.23 -16.71 4.52
N SER A 107 20.18 -16.53 3.58
CA SER A 107 21.02 -17.58 3.00
C SER A 107 22.36 -17.66 3.74
#